data_AF-A0A529FFY7-F1
#
_entry.id   AF-A0A529FFY7-F1
#
_cell.length_a   1.000
_cell.length_b   1.000
_cell.length_c   1.000
_cell.angle_alpha   90.00
_cell.angle_beta   90.00
_cell.angle_gamma   90.00
#
_symmetry.space_group_name_H-M   'P 1'
#
loop_
_entity.id
_entity.type
_entity.pdbx_description
1 polymer ?
#
loop_
_entity_poly.entity_id
_entity_poly.type
_entity_poly.pdbx_seq_one_letter_code
_entity_poly.pdbx_strand_id
1 'polypeptide(L)'
;DAPFKTVEAWAKANGIRPENITLGEFGMIRQEYGNAYVMPAEYRAAYVSQMIGRAEAHGFSWSVWGYGGAFGIVDAFDGDKAEPDVINAIRSLH
;
A
#
# COMPACT_ATOMS: atom_id res chain seq x y z
N ASP A 1 4.35 -9.73 10.41
CA ASP A 1 5.14 -10.29 9.30
C ASP A 1 4.79 -11.72 8.87
N ALA A 2 3.93 -12.46 9.59
CA ALA A 2 3.67 -13.87 9.27
C ALA A 2 3.25 -14.13 7.79
N PRO A 3 2.38 -13.33 7.14
CA PRO A 3 2.02 -13.57 5.74
C PRO A 3 3.20 -13.47 4.76
N PHE A 4 4.08 -12.47 4.93
CA PHE A 4 5.26 -12.29 4.09
C PHE A 4 6.22 -13.48 4.22
N LYS A 5 6.48 -13.94 5.45
CA LYS A 5 7.28 -15.13 5.73
C LYS A 5 6.71 -16.41 5.13
N THR A 6 5.38 -16.56 5.15
CA THR A 6 4.71 -17.71 4.52
C THR A 6 4.95 -17.71 3.00
N VAL A 7 4.83 -16.56 2.34
CA VAL A 7 5.08 -16.42 0.90
C VAL A 7 6.55 -16.63 0.57
N GLU A 8 7.48 -16.07 1.35
CA GLU A 8 8.92 -16.27 1.20
C GLU A 8 9.30 -17.75 1.31
N ALA A 9 8.78 -18.46 2.32
CA ALA A 9 9.03 -19.89 2.50
C ALA A 9 8.49 -20.72 1.33
N TRP A 10 7.28 -20.40 0.85
CA TRP A 10 6.70 -21.02 -0.34
C TRP A 10 7.55 -20.75 -1.58
N ALA A 11 7.99 -19.51 -1.80
CA ALA A 11 8.81 -19.13 -2.94
C ALA A 11 10.12 -19.90 -2.98
N LYS A 12 10.82 -19.97 -1.84
CA LYS A 12 12.05 -20.73 -1.67
C LYS A 12 11.85 -22.21 -1.96
N ALA A 13 10.77 -22.81 -1.47
CA ALA A 13 10.45 -24.21 -1.72
C ALA A 13 10.17 -24.52 -3.21
N ASN A 14 9.76 -23.51 -3.99
CA ASN A 14 9.40 -23.65 -5.40
C ASN A 14 10.43 -23.04 -6.36
N GLY A 15 11.61 -22.61 -5.88
CA GLY A 15 12.64 -22.01 -6.73
C GLY A 15 12.22 -20.68 -7.38
N ILE A 16 11.25 -19.97 -6.78
CA ILE A 16 10.79 -18.68 -7.25
C ILE A 16 11.68 -17.61 -6.60
N ARG A 17 12.27 -16.76 -7.44
CA ARG A 17 13.07 -15.64 -6.95
C ARG A 17 12.16 -14.57 -6.33
N PRO A 18 12.54 -13.93 -5.21
CA PRO A 18 11.69 -12.93 -4.54
C PRO A 18 11.26 -11.77 -5.44
N GLU A 19 12.12 -11.35 -6.37
CA GLU A 19 11.81 -10.29 -7.35
C GLU A 19 10.67 -10.64 -8.32
N ASN A 20 10.28 -11.92 -8.42
CA ASN A 20 9.14 -12.37 -9.20
C ASN A 20 7.82 -12.34 -8.40
N ILE A 21 7.85 -11.87 -7.14
CA ILE A 21 6.69 -11.78 -6.25
C ILE A 21 6.29 -10.32 -6.12
N THR A 22 4.98 -10.08 -6.21
CA THR A 22 4.40 -8.74 -6.10
C THR A 22 3.29 -8.73 -5.05
N LEU A 23 3.40 -7.82 -4.07
CA LEU A 23 2.24 -7.38 -3.30
C LEU A 23 1.40 -6.47 -4.19
N GLY A 24 0.51 -7.08 -4.97
CA GLY A 24 -0.18 -6.41 -6.08
C GLY A 24 -1.15 -5.31 -5.69
N GLU A 25 -1.80 -5.44 -4.54
CA GLU A 25 -2.73 -4.44 -4.03
C GLU A 25 -2.65 -4.37 -2.51
N PHE A 26 -2.47 -3.15 -2.00
CA PHE A 26 -2.61 -2.81 -0.59
C PHE A 26 -2.90 -1.32 -0.46
N GLY A 27 -3.51 -0.94 0.66
CA GLY A 27 -3.83 0.45 0.94
C GLY A 27 -4.72 0.54 2.17
N MET A 28 -5.04 1.77 2.56
CA MET A 28 -6.00 2.04 3.63
C MET A 28 -7.06 2.99 3.10
N ILE A 29 -8.31 2.65 3.38
CA ILE A 29 -9.47 3.44 2.96
C ILE A 29 -9.30 4.89 3.44
N ARG A 30 -9.55 5.84 2.52
CA ARG A 30 -9.69 7.26 2.84
C ARG A 30 -11.08 7.52 3.38
N GLN A 31 -12.09 7.10 2.65
CA GLN A 31 -13.48 7.39 2.93
C GLN A 31 -14.37 6.31 2.30
N GLU A 32 -15.30 5.78 3.08
CA GLU A 32 -16.30 4.83 2.57
C GLU A 32 -17.38 5.58 1.79
N TYR A 33 -17.92 4.96 0.73
CA TYR A 33 -18.94 5.62 -0.09
C TYR A 33 -20.21 5.87 0.74
N GLY A 34 -20.74 7.09 0.68
CA GLY A 34 -21.90 7.49 1.49
C GLY A 34 -21.60 7.72 2.97
N ASN A 35 -20.33 7.75 3.38
CA ASN A 35 -19.90 8.06 4.75
C ASN A 35 -19.09 9.37 4.76
N ALA A 36 -19.39 10.27 5.70
CA ALA A 36 -18.69 11.54 5.85
C ALA A 36 -17.35 11.42 6.60
N TYR A 37 -17.10 10.29 7.26
CA TYR A 37 -15.85 10.09 8.00
C TYR A 37 -14.68 9.83 7.05
N VAL A 38 -13.67 10.69 7.14
CA VAL A 38 -12.39 10.56 6.44
C VAL A 38 -11.33 10.05 7.42
N MET A 39 -10.66 8.96 7.05
CA MET A 39 -9.56 8.39 7.82
C MET A 39 -8.38 9.37 7.87
N PRO A 40 -7.80 9.63 9.06
CA PRO A 40 -6.64 10.51 9.18
C PRO A 40 -5.49 10.10 8.26
N ALA A 41 -4.93 11.08 7.56
CA ALA A 41 -3.96 10.86 6.49
C ALA A 41 -2.65 10.27 7.03
N GLU A 42 -2.25 10.64 8.24
CA GLU A 42 -1.06 10.14 8.93
C GLU A 42 -1.14 8.63 9.22
N TYR A 43 -2.32 8.11 9.54
CA TYR A 43 -2.52 6.68 9.77
C TYR A 43 -2.44 5.90 8.46
N ARG A 44 -3.02 6.45 7.40
CA ARG A 44 -2.93 5.88 6.04
C ARG A 44 -1.48 5.84 5.57
N ALA A 45 -0.74 6.94 5.74
CA ALA A 45 0.67 7.04 5.36
C ALA A 45 1.55 6.07 6.17
N ALA A 46 1.32 5.96 7.48
CA ALA A 46 2.03 5.00 8.33
C ALA A 46 1.77 3.55 7.91
N TYR A 47 0.51 3.21 7.61
CA TYR A 47 0.15 1.88 7.12
C TYR A 47 0.84 1.56 5.80
N VAL A 48 0.74 2.45 4.80
CA VAL A 48 1.35 2.26 3.48
C VAL A 48 2.86 2.10 3.60
N SER A 49 3.53 2.97 4.36
CA SER A 49 4.99 2.89 4.58
C SER A 49 5.41 1.57 5.21
N GLN A 50 4.65 1.08 6.19
CA GLN A 50 4.93 -0.22 6.83
C GLN A 50 4.73 -1.39 5.87
N MET A 51 3.71 -1.36 5.02
CA MET A 51 3.46 -2.42 4.04
C MET A 51 4.54 -2.46 2.96
N ILE A 52 4.97 -1.28 2.48
CA ILE A 52 6.09 -1.15 1.55
C ILE A 52 7.37 -1.72 2.17
N GLY A 53 7.74 -1.25 3.37
CA GLY A 53 8.95 -1.73 4.05
C GLY A 53 8.93 -3.25 4.31
N ARG A 54 7.75 -3.83 4.57
CA ARG A 54 7.61 -5.29 4.68
C ARG A 54 7.76 -6.01 3.35
N ALA A 55 7.21 -5.49 2.25
CA ALA A 55 7.41 -6.09 0.93
C ALA A 55 8.90 -6.04 0.52
N GLU A 56 9.53 -4.88 0.68
CA GLU A 56 10.92 -4.64 0.30
C GLU A 56 11.90 -5.45 1.16
N ALA A 57 11.64 -5.62 2.45
CA ALA A 57 12.46 -6.46 3.33
C ALA A 57 12.52 -7.94 2.89
N HIS A 58 11.53 -8.39 2.10
CA HIS A 58 11.48 -9.73 1.53
C HIS A 58 11.89 -9.76 0.05
N GLY A 59 12.29 -8.62 -0.53
CA GLY A 59 12.65 -8.50 -1.95
C GLY A 59 11.45 -8.52 -2.90
N PHE A 60 10.23 -8.33 -2.39
CA PHE A 60 9.02 -8.31 -3.19
C PHE A 60 8.80 -6.92 -3.81
N SER A 61 8.30 -6.90 -5.04
CA SER A 61 7.74 -5.70 -5.64
C SER A 61 6.35 -5.39 -5.04
N TRP A 62 5.86 -4.17 -5.23
CA TRP A 62 4.60 -3.74 -4.63
C TRP A 62 3.85 -2.74 -5.51
N SER A 63 2.53 -2.67 -5.33
CA SER A 63 1.66 -1.69 -5.99
C SER A 63 0.57 -1.22 -5.00
N VAL A 64 0.54 0.09 -4.74
CA VAL A 64 -0.45 0.70 -3.85
C VAL A 64 -1.78 0.84 -4.60
N TRP A 65 -2.85 0.35 -4.00
CA TRP A 65 -4.19 0.53 -4.55
C TRP A 65 -4.73 1.93 -4.27
N GLY A 66 -5.28 2.48 -5.35
CA GLY A 66 -6.32 3.49 -5.34
C GLY A 66 -5.81 4.89 -5.71
N TYR A 67 -5.37 5.11 -6.96
CA TYR A 67 -5.07 6.48 -7.44
C TYR A 67 -6.21 7.46 -7.09
N GLY A 68 -7.47 7.03 -7.26
CA GLY A 68 -8.68 7.76 -6.92
C GLY A 68 -9.68 6.97 -6.05
N GLY A 69 -10.82 7.60 -5.72
CA GLY A 69 -11.96 6.95 -5.09
C GLY A 69 -11.78 6.68 -3.59
N ALA A 70 -12.41 5.61 -3.08
CA ALA A 70 -12.47 5.30 -1.65
C ALA A 70 -11.09 5.14 -0.98
N PHE A 71 -10.08 4.67 -1.73
CA PHE A 71 -8.70 4.49 -1.28
C PHE A 71 -7.75 5.59 -1.78
N GLY A 72 -8.29 6.54 -2.56
CA GLY A 72 -7.61 7.65 -3.19
C GLY A 72 -6.34 8.15 -2.52
N ILE A 73 -5.19 8.03 -3.20
CA ILE A 73 -3.92 8.63 -2.77
C ILE A 73 -3.54 9.88 -3.57
N VAL A 74 -4.22 10.12 -4.70
CA VAL A 74 -4.10 11.34 -5.51
C VAL A 74 -5.44 12.06 -5.59
N ASP A 75 -6.50 11.36 -5.96
CA ASP A 75 -7.86 11.91 -6.11
C ASP A 75 -8.82 11.30 -5.08
N ALA A 76 -9.79 12.07 -4.60
CA ALA A 76 -10.93 11.60 -3.80
C ALA A 76 -12.10 11.17 -4.70
N PHE A 77 -13.33 11.04 -4.16
CA PHE A 77 -14.51 10.62 -4.93
C PHE A 77 -14.96 11.64 -6.00
N ASP A 78 -14.89 12.94 -5.70
CA ASP A 78 -15.56 13.99 -6.47
C ASP A 78 -14.60 14.86 -7.31
N GLY A 79 -13.42 14.32 -7.64
CA GLY A 79 -12.36 15.06 -8.36
C GLY A 79 -11.54 15.99 -7.46
N ASP A 80 -11.87 16.08 -6.17
CA ASP A 80 -11.03 16.69 -5.14
C ASP A 80 -9.70 15.94 -4.99
N LYS A 81 -8.68 16.63 -4.48
CA LYS A 81 -7.38 16.00 -4.16
C LYS A 81 -7.42 15.31 -2.81
N ALA A 82 -6.82 14.12 -2.76
CA ALA A 82 -6.52 13.45 -1.51
C ALA A 82 -5.42 14.19 -0.75
N GLU A 83 -5.36 13.96 0.56
CA GLU A 83 -4.29 14.46 1.42
C GLU A 83 -2.93 13.89 0.95
N PRO A 84 -1.88 14.71 0.90
CA PRO A 84 -0.64 14.35 0.23
C PRO A 84 0.23 13.36 1.02
N ASP A 85 -0.12 13.06 2.27
CA ASP A 85 0.70 12.26 3.19
C ASP A 85 1.09 10.90 2.62
N VAL A 86 0.16 10.20 1.97
CA VAL A 86 0.44 8.88 1.37
C VAL A 86 1.39 9.00 0.19
N ILE A 87 1.14 9.94 -0.75
CA ILE A 87 2.01 10.11 -1.91
C ILE A 87 3.37 10.68 -1.51
N ASN A 88 3.44 11.51 -0.47
CA ASN A 88 4.69 12.03 0.07
C ASN A 88 5.51 10.93 0.76
N ALA A 89 4.85 10.04 1.51
CA ALA A 89 5.52 8.87 2.09
C ALA A 89 6.16 8.01 0.99
N ILE A 90 5.42 7.73 -0.09
CA ILE A 90 5.94 6.99 -1.25
C ILE A 90 7.09 7.75 -1.94
N ARG A 91 6.95 9.05 -2.17
CA ARG A 91 8.01 9.88 -2.79
C ARG A 91 9.26 10.04 -1.94
N SER A 92 9.17 9.83 -0.64
CA SER A 92 10.31 9.88 0.28
C SER A 92 11.13 8.59 0.29
N LEU A 93 10.64 7.55 -0.38
CA LEU A 93 11.41 6.33 -0.65
C LEU A 93 12.53 6.66 -1.64
N HIS A 94 13.67 6.02 -1.44
CA HIS A 94 14.97 6.37 -2.02
C HIS A 94 15.03 6.30 -3.55
#